data_AF-A0ABD3SB29-F1
#
_entry.id   AF-A0ABD3SB29-F1
#
_cell.length_a   1.000
_cell.length_b   1.000
_cell.length_c   1.000
_cell.angle_alpha   90.00
_cell.angle_beta   90.00
_cell.angle_gamma   90.00
#
_symmetry.space_group_name_H-M   'P 1'
#
loop_
_entity.id
_entity.type
_entity.pdbx_description
1 polymer ?
#
loop_
_entity_poly.entity_id
_entity_poly.type
_entity_poly.pdbx_seq_one_letter_code
_entity_poly.pdbx_strand_id
1 'polypeptide(L)'
;MAALQPLRDYIRRNVDNLRSSPCLLISSSPPPDSSTKAVADIKLQRQQDEPRARAFVERNAQHLALEFNLRTVPCHISSAYPTMASVNESVSLAKRAGLKGRGGGGAESGQGLIIGLGSGAAMDLAKAVADTLFGDISPCERDNRADPDGSTSLVLAPCTLSGLWAATSNSSVSLLDTKEEMLLPYLPAPWRIAAPAKRIGTVVTMDPSIFMTTPPLYVPFQPAKRLDYSCAPTMAHVAAAALAIVLDIARSLDSVTSVGTENNVDLHDLVKVEMKEVASLFTSVLKLATYEATNVGGDKDDNNAKLAQRHLLDAIPRISLVIELSSLITNMPLTTAGTLPQKLANSLLPTHFPQCHLITFLADLLFPVCAT
;
A
#
# COMPACT_ATOMS: atom_id res chain seq x y z
N MET A 1 -10.42 -7.32 -9.83
CA MET A 1 -9.13 -7.36 -9.12
C MET A 1 -8.12 -6.56 -9.93
N ALA A 2 -7.21 -5.82 -9.28
CA ALA A 2 -6.14 -5.14 -10.00
C ALA A 2 -5.22 -6.19 -10.64
N ALA A 3 -5.05 -6.15 -11.97
CA ALA A 3 -4.12 -7.03 -12.65
C ALA A 3 -2.69 -6.55 -12.35
N LEU A 4 -1.96 -7.30 -11.51
CA LEU A 4 -0.56 -7.04 -11.22
C LEU A 4 0.27 -7.37 -12.46
N GLN A 5 0.51 -6.36 -13.29
CA GLN A 5 1.42 -6.45 -14.44
C GLN A 5 2.61 -5.51 -14.24
N PRO A 6 3.76 -5.80 -14.87
CA PRO A 6 4.93 -4.91 -14.80
C PRO A 6 4.57 -3.50 -15.25
N LEU A 7 5.14 -2.48 -14.59
CA LEU A 7 4.88 -1.08 -14.94
C LEU A 7 5.18 -0.83 -16.41
N ARG A 8 6.32 -1.35 -16.89
CA ARG A 8 6.76 -1.20 -18.28
C ARG A 8 5.77 -1.77 -19.29
N ASP A 9 5.14 -2.90 -18.98
CA ASP A 9 4.17 -3.53 -19.88
C ASP A 9 2.89 -2.72 -19.96
N TYR A 10 2.44 -2.19 -18.82
CA TYR A 10 1.29 -1.29 -18.78
C TYR A 10 1.57 -0.01 -19.57
N ILE A 11 2.73 0.64 -19.35
CA ILE A 11 3.09 1.87 -20.06
C ILE A 11 3.19 1.60 -21.57
N ARG A 12 3.85 0.50 -21.99
CA ARG A 12 3.98 0.15 -23.40
C ARG A 12 2.63 0.00 -24.11
N ARG A 13 1.64 -0.59 -23.43
CA ARG A 13 0.29 -0.77 -24.00
C ARG A 13 -0.53 0.53 -24.06
N ASN A 14 -0.17 1.53 -23.24
CA ASN A 14 -0.96 2.77 -23.10
C ASN A 14 -0.18 4.02 -23.55
N VAL A 15 1.01 3.87 -24.12
CA VAL A 15 1.99 4.97 -24.29
C VAL A 15 1.42 6.16 -25.07
N ASP A 16 0.58 5.92 -26.07
CA ASP A 16 -0.01 6.98 -26.90
C ASP A 16 -0.97 7.86 -26.09
N ASN A 17 -1.75 7.26 -25.21
CA ASN A 17 -2.65 7.96 -24.29
C ASN A 17 -1.88 8.69 -23.18
N LEU A 18 -0.80 8.08 -22.67
CA LEU A 18 -0.02 8.65 -21.58
C LEU A 18 0.84 9.83 -22.05
N ARG A 19 1.32 9.83 -23.30
CA ARG A 19 2.12 10.94 -23.88
C ARG A 19 1.33 12.22 -24.11
N SER A 20 0.03 12.10 -24.37
CA SER A 20 -0.86 13.24 -24.56
C SER A 20 -1.34 13.86 -23.24
N SER A 21 -1.08 13.19 -22.12
CA SER A 21 -1.53 13.61 -20.78
C SER A 21 -0.37 14.19 -19.95
N PRO A 22 -0.59 15.30 -19.21
CA PRO A 22 0.39 15.79 -18.27
C PRO A 22 0.55 14.80 -17.11
N CYS A 23 1.79 14.50 -16.73
CA CYS A 23 2.09 13.47 -15.74
C CYS A 23 2.81 14.05 -14.51
N LEU A 24 2.28 13.78 -13.32
CA LEU A 24 3.00 13.97 -12.06
C LEU A 24 3.61 12.63 -11.64
N LEU A 25 4.91 12.62 -11.34
CA LEU A 25 5.62 11.44 -10.84
C LEU A 25 5.95 11.65 -9.36
N ILE A 26 5.29 10.92 -8.47
CA ILE A 26 5.55 10.93 -7.03
C ILE A 26 6.44 9.74 -6.69
N SER A 27 7.60 9.98 -6.08
CA SER A 27 8.52 8.94 -5.68
C SER A 27 8.99 9.02 -4.24
N SER A 28 9.29 7.86 -3.65
CA SER A 28 10.02 7.77 -2.38
C SER A 28 11.36 7.06 -2.64
N SER A 29 12.43 7.82 -2.79
CA SER A 29 13.81 7.34 -2.71
C SER A 29 14.43 7.66 -1.34
N PRO A 30 15.32 6.83 -0.81
CA PRO A 30 16.18 7.23 0.30
C PRO A 30 17.05 8.42 -0.14
N PRO A 31 17.33 9.41 0.74
CA PRO A 31 18.37 10.39 0.45
C PRO A 31 19.71 9.66 0.21
N PRO A 32 20.59 10.18 -0.66
CA PRO A 32 21.91 9.59 -0.85
C PRO A 32 22.70 9.62 0.46
N ASP A 33 23.22 8.47 0.87
CA ASP A 33 24.08 8.29 2.05
C ASP A 33 25.15 9.40 2.14
N SER A 34 24.93 10.40 3.00
CA SER A 34 26.00 11.27 3.46
C SER A 34 26.80 10.48 4.49
N SER A 35 27.96 9.99 4.07
CA SER A 35 28.89 9.16 4.83
C SER A 35 29.03 9.58 6.30
N THR A 36 28.30 8.93 7.21
CA THR A 36 28.54 9.05 8.65
C THR A 36 28.80 7.65 9.22
N LYS A 37 30.09 7.40 9.47
CA LYS A 37 30.62 6.15 10.06
C LYS A 37 30.33 6.11 11.56
N ALA A 38 29.12 5.72 11.94
CA ALA A 38 28.86 5.17 13.27
C ALA A 38 27.65 4.23 13.17
N VAL A 39 27.61 3.19 14.01
CA VAL A 39 26.62 2.10 14.08
C VAL A 39 26.81 1.01 13.01
N ALA A 40 27.72 0.06 13.24
CA ALA A 40 28.13 -0.93 12.24
C ALA A 40 27.22 -2.18 12.15
N ASP A 41 26.46 -2.53 13.20
CA ASP A 41 25.78 -3.85 13.23
C ASP A 41 24.29 -3.79 12.86
N ILE A 42 23.63 -2.63 12.97
CA ILE A 42 22.25 -2.39 12.48
C ILE A 42 22.23 -2.19 10.95
N LYS A 43 23.40 -1.98 10.34
CA LYS A 43 23.54 -1.59 8.93
C LYS A 43 23.41 -2.74 7.94
N LEU A 44 23.72 -3.98 8.31
CA LEU A 44 23.91 -5.03 7.29
C LEU A 44 22.61 -5.43 6.55
N GLN A 45 21.45 -5.36 7.20
CA GLN A 45 20.16 -5.70 6.59
C GLN A 45 19.44 -4.46 6.03
N ARG A 46 19.54 -3.31 6.73
CA ARG A 46 19.02 -2.01 6.23
C ARG A 46 19.75 -1.53 4.97
N GLN A 47 21.07 -1.71 4.88
CA GLN A 47 21.87 -1.34 3.70
C GLN A 47 21.62 -2.22 2.46
N GLN A 48 20.95 -3.37 2.57
CA GLN A 48 20.67 -4.22 1.41
C GLN A 48 19.35 -3.89 0.71
N ASP A 49 18.34 -3.43 1.44
CA ASP A 49 17.02 -3.09 0.90
C ASP A 49 16.98 -1.66 0.31
N GLU A 50 17.73 -0.74 0.90
CA GLU A 50 17.86 0.65 0.46
C GLU A 50 18.39 0.84 -0.98
N PRO A 51 19.48 0.18 -1.42
CA PRO A 51 19.96 0.30 -2.80
C PRO A 51 19.01 -0.36 -3.80
N ARG A 52 18.26 -1.39 -3.41
CA ARG A 52 17.29 -2.06 -4.29
C ARG A 52 16.07 -1.18 -4.53
N ALA A 53 15.50 -0.61 -3.47
CA ALA A 53 14.38 0.33 -3.57
C ALA A 53 14.77 1.56 -4.40
N ARG A 54 15.97 2.11 -4.15
CA ARG A 54 16.52 3.22 -4.93
C ARG A 54 16.72 2.86 -6.40
N ALA A 55 17.38 1.73 -6.68
CA ALA A 55 17.58 1.26 -8.04
C ALA A 55 16.26 1.02 -8.77
N PHE A 56 15.23 0.51 -8.09
CA PHE A 56 13.89 0.37 -8.66
C PHE A 56 13.29 1.72 -9.06
N VAL A 57 13.33 2.71 -8.15
CA VAL A 57 12.76 4.05 -8.41
C VAL A 57 13.53 4.75 -9.52
N GLU A 58 14.86 4.79 -9.45
CA GLU A 58 15.71 5.43 -10.46
C GLU A 58 15.53 4.77 -11.83
N ARG A 59 15.55 3.44 -11.90
CA ARG A 59 15.35 2.69 -13.13
C ARG A 59 13.98 2.96 -13.75
N ASN A 60 12.91 2.90 -12.96
CA ASN A 60 11.56 3.12 -13.49
C ASN A 60 11.34 4.60 -13.86
N ALA A 61 11.83 5.56 -13.09
CA ALA A 61 11.79 6.97 -13.45
C ALA A 61 12.55 7.23 -14.77
N GLN A 62 13.73 6.64 -14.93
CA GLN A 62 14.51 6.73 -16.17
C GLN A 62 13.78 6.11 -17.36
N HIS A 63 13.12 4.95 -17.21
CA HIS A 63 12.34 4.36 -18.31
C HIS A 63 11.17 5.25 -18.71
N LEU A 64 10.42 5.79 -17.74
CA LEU A 64 9.29 6.67 -18.03
C LEU A 64 9.76 7.90 -18.83
N ALA A 65 10.87 8.51 -18.42
CA ALA A 65 11.41 9.71 -19.06
C ALA A 65 12.10 9.42 -20.40
N LEU A 66 13.01 8.45 -20.46
CA LEU A 66 13.90 8.22 -21.62
C LEU A 66 13.34 7.22 -22.63
N GLU A 67 12.79 6.09 -22.16
CA GLU A 67 12.29 5.02 -23.04
C GLU A 67 10.90 5.36 -23.57
N PHE A 68 10.02 5.85 -22.70
CA PHE A 68 8.63 6.14 -23.06
C PHE A 68 8.38 7.61 -23.40
N ASN A 69 9.35 8.51 -23.18
CA ASN A 69 9.24 9.94 -23.44
C ASN A 69 8.01 10.59 -22.77
N LEU A 70 7.73 10.17 -21.53
CA LEU A 70 6.66 10.77 -20.74
C LEU A 70 7.15 12.06 -20.09
N ARG A 71 6.40 13.15 -20.30
CA ARG A 71 6.67 14.44 -19.64
C ARG A 71 6.21 14.35 -18.19
N THR A 72 7.15 14.03 -17.31
CA THR A 72 6.91 13.88 -15.87
C THR A 72 7.43 15.07 -15.10
N VAL A 73 6.66 15.55 -14.12
CA VAL A 73 7.16 16.45 -13.07
C VAL A 73 7.45 15.61 -11.83
N PRO A 74 8.73 15.49 -11.40
CA PRO A 74 9.06 14.69 -10.24
C PRO A 74 8.67 15.42 -8.95
N CYS A 75 8.12 14.65 -8.01
CA CYS A 75 7.83 15.05 -6.64
C CYS A 75 8.36 13.94 -5.72
N HIS A 76 9.13 14.31 -4.71
CA HIS A 76 9.81 13.34 -3.85
C HIS A 76 9.34 13.46 -2.40
N ILE A 77 8.97 12.34 -1.78
CA ILE A 77 8.69 12.23 -0.35
C ILE A 77 9.82 11.51 0.39
N SER A 78 10.32 12.14 1.45
CA SER A 78 11.37 11.62 2.34
C SER A 78 10.85 11.22 3.73
N SER A 79 9.54 11.31 3.97
CA SER A 79 8.90 10.95 5.25
C SER A 79 8.17 9.60 5.15
N ALA A 80 8.03 8.92 6.29
CA ALA A 80 7.25 7.69 6.42
C ALA A 80 5.77 7.89 6.15
N TYR A 81 5.31 9.13 6.26
CA TYR A 81 3.94 9.51 6.05
C TYR A 81 3.88 10.85 5.32
N PRO A 82 2.98 10.99 4.34
CA PRO A 82 2.72 12.29 3.75
C PRO A 82 2.06 13.22 4.76
N THR A 83 2.40 14.51 4.70
CA THR A 83 1.70 15.55 5.47
C THR A 83 0.72 16.30 4.57
N MET A 84 -0.22 17.04 5.18
CA MET A 84 -1.07 17.96 4.41
C MET A 84 -0.26 18.99 3.61
N ALA A 85 0.90 19.43 4.11
CA ALA A 85 1.79 20.32 3.39
C ALA A 85 2.34 19.65 2.13
N SER A 86 2.81 18.40 2.24
CA SER A 86 3.30 17.60 1.11
C SER A 86 2.21 17.39 0.04
N VAL A 87 0.96 17.14 0.47
CA VAL A 87 -0.19 17.01 -0.45
C VAL A 87 -0.43 18.32 -1.19
N ASN A 88 -0.50 19.46 -0.48
CA ASN A 88 -0.76 20.77 -1.08
C ASN A 88 0.35 21.19 -2.06
N GLU A 89 1.61 20.94 -1.71
CA GLU A 89 2.75 21.18 -2.58
C GLU A 89 2.68 20.33 -3.86
N SER A 90 2.41 19.03 -3.72
CA SER A 90 2.28 18.09 -4.84
C SER A 90 1.13 18.46 -5.76
N VAL A 91 -0.01 18.89 -5.21
CA VAL A 91 -1.16 19.41 -5.97
C VAL A 91 -0.79 20.69 -6.73
N SER A 92 -0.02 21.60 -6.12
CA SER A 92 0.46 22.81 -6.77
C SER A 92 1.42 22.48 -7.93
N LEU A 93 2.34 21.54 -7.72
CA LEU A 93 3.22 21.00 -8.76
C LEU A 93 2.44 20.37 -9.91
N ALA A 94 1.45 19.53 -9.62
CA ALA A 94 0.57 18.93 -10.63
C ALA A 94 -0.13 20.00 -11.48
N LYS A 95 -0.72 21.01 -10.85
CA LYS A 95 -1.38 22.12 -11.56
C LYS A 95 -0.41 22.88 -12.46
N ARG A 96 0.82 23.14 -11.99
CA ARG A 96 1.89 23.75 -12.81
C ARG A 96 2.34 22.86 -13.97
N ALA A 97 2.31 21.54 -13.79
CA ALA A 97 2.58 20.56 -14.84
C ALA A 97 1.47 20.47 -15.90
N GLY A 98 0.35 21.17 -15.70
CA GLY A 98 -0.78 21.19 -16.61
C GLY A 98 -1.88 20.19 -16.26
N LEU A 99 -1.79 19.47 -15.12
CA LEU A 99 -2.89 18.63 -14.66
C LEU A 99 -4.08 19.53 -14.32
N LYS A 100 -5.22 19.26 -14.96
CA LYS A 100 -6.46 20.00 -14.72
C LYS A 100 -7.25 19.24 -13.67
N GLY A 101 -7.43 19.86 -12.50
CA GLY A 101 -8.39 19.36 -11.52
C GLY A 101 -9.82 19.61 -12.00
N ARG A 102 -10.79 19.03 -11.29
CA ARG A 102 -12.22 19.27 -11.52
C ARG A 102 -12.55 20.74 -11.22
N GLY A 103 -12.61 21.57 -12.27
CA GLY A 103 -12.84 23.01 -12.14
C GLY A 103 -14.26 23.32 -11.67
N GLY A 104 -14.39 24.24 -10.70
CA GLY A 104 -15.68 24.67 -10.18
C GLY A 104 -16.55 25.31 -11.27
N GLY A 105 -17.55 24.58 -11.75
CA GLY A 105 -18.64 25.11 -12.58
C GLY A 105 -18.86 24.47 -13.95
N GLY A 106 -18.01 23.53 -14.40
CA GLY A 106 -18.17 22.86 -15.69
C GLY A 106 -17.98 21.34 -15.59
N ALA A 107 -18.70 20.59 -16.42
CA ALA A 107 -18.64 19.13 -16.51
C ALA A 107 -17.32 18.57 -17.10
N GLU A 108 -16.22 19.34 -17.07
CA GLU A 108 -14.93 18.86 -17.54
C GLU A 108 -14.34 17.90 -16.51
N SER A 109 -14.16 16.63 -16.92
CA SER A 109 -13.43 15.65 -16.13
C SER A 109 -11.98 16.11 -15.94
N GLY A 110 -11.43 15.87 -14.76
CA GLY A 110 -10.04 16.20 -14.52
C GLY A 110 -9.13 15.44 -15.49
N GLN A 111 -8.18 16.14 -16.11
CA GLN A 111 -7.27 15.55 -17.10
C GLN A 111 -5.85 15.52 -16.54
N GLY A 112 -5.26 14.33 -16.53
CA GLY A 112 -3.89 14.12 -16.08
C GLY A 112 -3.62 12.72 -15.59
N LEU A 113 -2.35 12.41 -15.43
CA LEU A 113 -1.87 11.15 -14.90
C LEU A 113 -1.02 11.38 -13.64
N ILE A 114 -1.29 10.63 -12.58
CA ILE A 114 -0.42 10.57 -11.41
C ILE A 114 0.22 9.19 -11.37
N ILE A 115 1.54 9.13 -11.28
CA ILE A 115 2.30 7.90 -11.11
C ILE A 115 2.94 7.93 -9.72
N GLY A 116 2.55 7.02 -8.83
CA GLY A 116 3.26 6.76 -7.58
C GLY A 116 4.28 5.64 -7.76
N LEU A 117 5.55 5.88 -7.47
CA LEU A 117 6.64 4.90 -7.50
C LEU A 117 7.34 4.82 -6.13
N GLY A 118 7.29 3.67 -5.44
CA GLY A 118 8.09 3.50 -4.22
C GLY A 118 7.37 2.81 -3.07
N SER A 119 7.56 3.33 -1.85
CA SER A 119 7.04 2.80 -0.60
C SER A 119 5.57 3.17 -0.38
N GLY A 120 5.00 2.71 0.74
CA GLY A 120 3.66 3.08 1.17
C GLY A 120 3.42 4.59 1.19
N ALA A 121 4.41 5.38 1.63
CA ALA A 121 4.31 6.83 1.69
C ALA A 121 4.10 7.47 0.31
N ALA A 122 4.79 6.98 -0.73
CA ALA A 122 4.61 7.44 -2.10
C ALA A 122 3.22 7.05 -2.65
N MET A 123 2.74 5.86 -2.32
CA MET A 123 1.40 5.42 -2.73
C MET A 123 0.30 6.27 -2.08
N ASP A 124 0.44 6.52 -0.78
CA ASP A 124 -0.47 7.33 0.01
C ASP A 124 -0.49 8.79 -0.48
N LEU A 125 0.67 9.38 -0.73
CA LEU A 125 0.75 10.73 -1.29
C LEU A 125 0.10 10.79 -2.68
N ALA A 126 0.38 9.81 -3.56
CA ALA A 126 -0.22 9.75 -4.89
C ALA A 126 -1.74 9.64 -4.85
N LYS A 127 -2.28 8.82 -3.94
CA LYS A 127 -3.72 8.72 -3.70
C LYS A 127 -4.32 10.01 -3.17
N ALA A 128 -3.69 10.64 -2.18
CA ALA A 128 -4.20 11.89 -1.61
C ALA A 128 -4.23 13.02 -2.66
N VAL A 129 -3.21 13.10 -3.51
CA VAL A 129 -3.14 14.08 -4.61
C VAL A 129 -4.20 13.77 -5.68
N ALA A 130 -4.38 12.50 -6.06
CA ALA A 130 -5.43 12.08 -7.00
C ALA A 130 -6.83 12.39 -6.48
N ASP A 131 -7.09 12.06 -5.22
CA ASP A 131 -8.36 12.31 -4.55
C ASP A 131 -8.66 13.83 -4.46
N THR A 132 -7.62 14.66 -4.32
CA THR A 132 -7.74 16.13 -4.31
C THR A 132 -8.04 16.71 -5.70
N LEU A 133 -7.37 16.20 -6.74
CA LEU A 133 -7.41 16.78 -8.09
C LEU A 133 -8.62 16.30 -8.89
N PHE A 134 -8.88 15.01 -8.86
CA PHE A 134 -9.87 14.37 -9.74
C PHE A 134 -11.20 14.15 -9.00
N GLY A 135 -11.14 13.75 -7.73
CA GLY A 135 -12.33 13.42 -6.95
C GLY A 135 -13.12 12.25 -7.52
N ASP A 136 -12.47 11.40 -8.34
CA ASP A 136 -13.05 10.25 -9.04
C ASP A 136 -13.25 9.06 -8.09
N ILE A 137 -14.26 9.20 -7.24
CA ILE A 137 -14.64 8.21 -6.25
C ILE A 137 -16.10 7.85 -6.50
N SER A 138 -16.36 6.63 -6.96
CA SER A 138 -17.73 6.14 -7.13
C SER A 138 -18.21 5.34 -5.93
N PRO A 139 -19.51 5.38 -5.61
CA PRO A 139 -20.11 4.33 -4.78
C PRO A 139 -19.88 2.97 -5.45
N CYS A 140 -19.73 1.90 -4.67
CA CYS A 140 -19.53 0.54 -5.18
C CYS A 140 -20.73 -0.03 -5.97
N GLU A 141 -21.77 0.76 -6.26
CA GLU A 141 -22.94 0.30 -7.00
C GLU A 141 -22.66 0.12 -8.49
N ARG A 142 -23.11 -1.02 -9.01
CA ARG A 142 -22.94 -1.51 -10.38
C ARG A 142 -23.39 -0.46 -11.40
N ASP A 143 -22.44 0.12 -12.10
CA ASP A 143 -22.62 0.41 -13.52
C ASP A 143 -21.52 -0.29 -14.32
N ASN A 144 -21.92 -1.38 -14.98
CA ASN A 144 -21.12 -2.13 -15.95
C ASN A 144 -20.87 -1.35 -17.25
N ARG A 145 -21.23 -0.07 -17.31
CA ARG A 145 -20.78 0.84 -18.36
C ARG A 145 -19.39 1.33 -17.99
N ALA A 146 -18.43 0.42 -18.08
CA ALA A 146 -17.04 0.82 -18.26
C ALA A 146 -17.01 1.63 -19.55
N ASP A 147 -16.88 2.95 -19.42
CA ASP A 147 -16.54 3.77 -20.57
C ASP A 147 -15.23 3.19 -21.15
N PRO A 148 -15.21 2.75 -22.41
CA PRO A 148 -14.04 2.11 -23.01
C PRO A 148 -12.84 3.06 -23.10
N ASP A 149 -13.07 4.36 -22.96
CA ASP A 149 -12.06 5.42 -22.94
C ASP A 149 -11.60 5.80 -21.52
N GLY A 150 -11.89 4.95 -20.51
CA GLY A 150 -11.56 5.18 -19.10
C GLY A 150 -10.10 5.56 -18.86
N SER A 151 -9.82 6.86 -18.91
CA SER A 151 -8.50 7.43 -18.74
C SER A 151 -8.06 7.17 -17.31
N THR A 152 -7.14 6.24 -17.15
CA THR A 152 -6.50 5.93 -15.87
C THR A 152 -5.79 7.18 -15.35
N SER A 153 -6.33 7.75 -14.28
CA SER A 153 -5.81 8.97 -13.65
C SER A 153 -4.76 8.69 -12.58
N LEU A 154 -4.64 7.43 -12.12
CA LEU A 154 -3.69 7.02 -11.08
C LEU A 154 -3.03 5.67 -11.40
N VAL A 155 -1.70 5.64 -11.42
CA VAL A 155 -0.88 4.43 -11.57
C VAL A 155 0.02 4.30 -10.35
N LEU A 156 0.04 3.12 -9.73
CA LEU A 156 0.80 2.84 -8.51
C LEU A 156 1.77 1.68 -8.76
N ALA A 157 3.06 1.89 -8.54
CA ALA A 157 4.10 0.88 -8.64
C ALA A 157 4.85 0.77 -7.31
N PRO A 158 4.35 -0.05 -6.37
CA PRO A 158 5.01 -0.29 -5.11
C PRO A 158 6.33 -1.06 -5.28
N CYS A 159 7.35 -0.67 -4.50
CA CYS A 159 8.63 -1.38 -4.40
C CYS A 159 8.81 -2.13 -3.08
N THR A 160 7.88 -1.94 -2.14
CA THR A 160 7.88 -2.56 -0.81
C THR A 160 6.58 -3.32 -0.59
N LEU A 161 6.60 -4.28 0.34
CA LEU A 161 5.38 -4.99 0.74
C LEU A 161 4.33 -4.00 1.28
N SER A 162 4.74 -3.08 2.14
CA SER A 162 3.88 -2.01 2.68
C SER A 162 3.31 -1.11 1.58
N GLY A 163 4.11 -0.78 0.56
CA GLY A 163 3.66 -0.13 -0.66
C GLY A 163 2.56 -0.90 -1.37
N LEU A 164 2.66 -2.22 -1.47
CA LEU A 164 1.62 -3.05 -2.10
C LEU A 164 0.31 -2.99 -1.31
N TRP A 165 0.37 -3.13 0.02
CA TRP A 165 -0.79 -2.96 0.90
C TRP A 165 -1.44 -1.59 0.73
N ALA A 166 -0.62 -0.53 0.75
CA ALA A 166 -1.09 0.83 0.52
C ALA A 166 -1.72 0.94 -0.87
N ALA A 167 -1.10 0.43 -1.93
CA ALA A 167 -1.57 0.52 -3.30
C ALA A 167 -2.90 -0.21 -3.53
N THR A 168 -3.05 -1.41 -3.01
CA THR A 168 -4.27 -2.22 -3.19
C THR A 168 -5.44 -1.79 -2.30
N SER A 169 -5.19 -0.97 -1.27
CA SER A 169 -6.23 -0.50 -0.36
C SER A 169 -7.15 0.55 -1.00
N ASN A 170 -8.47 0.35 -0.92
CA ASN A 170 -9.43 1.41 -1.24
C ASN A 170 -9.78 2.28 -0.02
N SER A 171 -9.08 2.16 1.10
CA SER A 171 -9.32 3.01 2.28
C SER A 171 -8.87 4.46 2.06
N SER A 172 -9.30 5.36 2.95
CA SER A 172 -8.72 6.70 3.05
C SER A 172 -7.20 6.61 3.27
N VAL A 173 -6.47 7.60 2.77
CA VAL A 173 -5.03 7.71 3.02
C VAL A 173 -4.80 8.15 4.47
N SER A 174 -3.73 7.69 5.12
CA SER A 174 -3.29 8.23 6.40
C SER A 174 -2.25 9.33 6.19
N LEU A 175 -2.48 10.52 6.75
CA LEU A 175 -1.51 11.61 6.74
C LEU A 175 -0.97 11.85 8.14
N LEU A 176 0.29 12.28 8.20
CA LEU A 176 0.89 12.75 9.43
C LEU A 176 0.47 14.19 9.69
N ASP A 177 0.01 14.47 10.90
CA ASP A 177 -0.27 15.83 11.34
C ASP A 177 1.02 16.68 11.33
N THR A 178 0.84 18.00 11.23
CA THR A 178 1.89 19.03 11.23
C THR A 178 2.86 18.96 12.40
N LYS A 179 2.45 18.38 13.54
CA LYS A 179 3.31 18.16 14.71
C LYS A 179 4.01 16.81 14.72
N GLU A 180 3.72 15.95 13.74
CA GLU A 180 4.20 14.56 13.67
C GLU A 180 3.75 13.67 14.84
N GLU A 181 2.69 14.10 15.54
CA GLU A 181 2.17 13.46 16.77
C GLU A 181 1.01 12.50 16.52
N MET A 182 0.35 12.58 15.35
CA MET A 182 -0.85 11.79 15.06
C MET A 182 -1.00 11.48 13.58
N LEU A 183 -1.49 10.27 13.27
CA LEU A 183 -1.96 9.92 11.93
C LEU A 183 -3.45 10.25 11.81
N LEU A 184 -3.76 11.09 10.84
CA LEU A 184 -5.10 11.56 10.53
C LEU A 184 -5.60 10.92 9.24
N PRO A 185 -6.84 10.40 9.20
CA PRO A 185 -7.42 9.95 7.94
C PRO A 185 -7.65 11.16 7.02
N TYR A 186 -7.16 11.07 5.79
CA TYR A 186 -7.39 12.05 4.75
C TYR A 186 -8.67 11.74 3.99
N LEU A 187 -9.65 12.63 4.17
CA LEU A 187 -11.01 12.49 3.66
C LEU A 187 -11.40 13.75 2.89
N PRO A 188 -11.04 13.87 1.60
CA PRO A 188 -11.54 14.95 0.78
C PRO A 188 -13.06 14.84 0.61
N ALA A 189 -13.70 15.94 0.22
CA ALA A 189 -15.16 16.08 0.20
C ALA A 189 -15.93 14.89 -0.43
N PRO A 190 -15.48 14.24 -1.52
CA PRO A 190 -16.21 13.11 -2.11
C PRO A 190 -16.26 11.86 -1.19
N TRP A 191 -15.20 11.60 -0.40
CA TRP A 191 -15.18 10.48 0.55
C TRP A 191 -16.16 10.64 1.71
N ARG A 192 -16.56 11.88 2.03
CA ARG A 192 -17.49 12.14 3.14
C ARG A 192 -18.92 11.69 2.81
N ILE A 193 -19.23 11.54 1.53
CA ILE A 193 -20.58 11.28 1.02
C ILE A 193 -20.69 9.86 0.45
N ALA A 194 -19.59 9.30 -0.06
CA ALA A 194 -19.57 7.98 -0.67
C ALA A 194 -19.16 6.89 0.34
N ALA A 195 -20.14 6.11 0.81
CA ALA A 195 -19.90 4.90 1.59
C ALA A 195 -20.63 3.71 0.95
N PRO A 196 -19.95 2.60 0.59
CA PRO A 196 -18.50 2.45 0.37
C PRO A 196 -18.06 2.99 -0.99
N ALA A 197 -16.88 3.61 -0.99
CA ALA A 197 -16.31 4.32 -2.12
C ALA A 197 -15.13 3.55 -2.73
N LYS A 198 -15.03 3.54 -4.06
CA LYS A 198 -13.88 2.98 -4.80
C LYS A 198 -13.23 4.07 -5.64
N ARG A 199 -11.90 4.13 -5.63
CA ARG A 199 -11.13 4.97 -6.57
C ARG A 199 -11.25 4.39 -7.97
N ILE A 200 -11.83 5.14 -8.89
CA ILE A 200 -11.95 4.74 -10.30
C ILE A 200 -10.60 4.98 -10.99
N GLY A 201 -10.26 4.17 -12.00
CA GLY A 201 -9.09 4.41 -12.85
C GLY A 201 -7.73 4.17 -12.19
N THR A 202 -7.69 3.56 -11.00
CA THR A 202 -6.43 3.19 -10.33
C THR A 202 -5.87 1.89 -10.91
N VAL A 203 -4.63 1.93 -11.38
CA VAL A 203 -3.88 0.76 -11.84
C VAL A 203 -2.75 0.47 -10.86
N VAL A 204 -2.72 -0.74 -10.31
CA VAL A 204 -1.59 -1.22 -9.50
C VAL A 204 -0.72 -2.11 -10.38
N THR A 205 0.53 -1.70 -10.55
CA THR A 205 1.56 -2.41 -11.31
C THR A 205 2.57 -3.03 -10.37
N MET A 206 3.14 -4.17 -10.73
CA MET A 206 4.15 -4.81 -9.92
C MET A 206 5.15 -5.49 -10.85
N ASP A 207 6.43 -5.11 -10.73
CA ASP A 207 7.49 -5.84 -11.42
C ASP A 207 7.68 -7.20 -10.75
N PRO A 208 7.96 -8.27 -11.53
CA PRO A 208 8.14 -9.61 -10.98
C PRO A 208 9.25 -9.62 -9.94
N SER A 209 8.94 -10.17 -8.76
CA SER A 209 9.71 -10.58 -7.55
C SER A 209 11.13 -10.07 -7.27
N ILE A 210 11.94 -9.77 -8.28
CA ILE A 210 13.35 -9.36 -8.22
C ILE A 210 13.55 -7.99 -7.54
N PHE A 211 12.55 -7.11 -7.59
CA PHE A 211 12.67 -5.73 -7.06
C PHE A 211 11.89 -5.45 -5.78
N MET A 212 11.05 -6.38 -5.31
CA MET A 212 10.43 -6.22 -4.01
C MET A 212 11.45 -6.56 -2.93
N THR A 213 11.78 -5.59 -2.10
CA THR A 213 12.52 -5.82 -0.86
C THR A 213 11.65 -6.70 0.04
N THR A 214 11.90 -8.01 0.05
CA THR A 214 11.15 -8.93 0.89
C THR A 214 11.87 -9.18 2.20
N PRO A 215 11.16 -9.09 3.33
CA PRO A 215 11.74 -9.46 4.60
C PRO A 215 12.04 -10.97 4.62
N PRO A 216 12.94 -11.43 5.51
CA PRO A 216 13.16 -12.86 5.71
C PRO A 216 11.84 -13.58 6.03
N LEU A 217 11.74 -14.85 5.61
CA LEU A 217 10.55 -15.66 5.85
C LEU A 217 10.32 -15.84 7.35
N TYR A 218 11.35 -16.31 8.05
CA TYR A 218 11.36 -16.45 9.50
C TYR A 218 12.65 -15.90 10.11
N VAL A 219 12.53 -15.31 11.30
CA VAL A 219 13.64 -14.95 12.17
C VAL A 219 13.21 -15.35 13.58
N PRO A 220 14.03 -16.10 14.35
CA PRO A 220 13.71 -16.42 15.73
C PRO A 220 13.38 -15.16 16.50
N PHE A 221 12.26 -15.17 17.23
CA PHE A 221 11.87 -14.03 18.06
C PHE A 221 12.91 -13.84 19.16
N GLN A 222 13.75 -12.82 19.02
CA GLN A 222 14.66 -12.40 20.07
C GLN A 222 13.97 -11.29 20.85
N PRO A 223 13.69 -11.47 22.15
CA PRO A 223 13.10 -10.41 22.96
C PRO A 223 13.99 -9.17 22.88
N ALA A 224 13.41 -8.05 22.45
CA ALA A 224 14.14 -6.81 22.23
C ALA A 224 14.85 -6.39 23.53
N LYS A 225 16.19 -6.36 23.51
CA LYS A 225 16.94 -5.64 24.53
C LYS A 225 16.73 -4.15 24.28
N ARG A 226 16.59 -3.35 25.35
CA ARG A 226 16.30 -1.88 25.31
C ARG A 226 17.22 -1.03 24.41
N LEU A 227 18.29 -1.60 23.85
CA LEU A 227 19.26 -0.90 22.99
C LEU A 227 19.41 -1.53 21.59
N ASP A 228 18.78 -2.68 21.33
CA ASP A 228 18.91 -3.45 20.07
C ASP A 228 17.55 -3.56 19.35
N TYR A 229 16.86 -2.43 19.17
CA TYR A 229 15.60 -2.38 18.45
C TYR A 229 15.83 -2.53 16.95
N SER A 230 15.91 -3.76 16.46
CA SER A 230 16.23 -4.05 15.07
C SER A 230 15.57 -5.32 14.52
N CYS A 231 14.42 -5.76 15.05
CA CYS A 231 13.69 -6.83 14.39
C CYS A 231 12.75 -6.24 13.35
N ALA A 232 13.22 -6.12 12.10
CA ALA A 232 12.33 -5.91 10.97
C ALA A 232 11.25 -7.02 10.96
N PRO A 233 10.00 -6.70 10.62
CA PRO A 233 8.94 -7.69 10.53
C PRO A 233 9.30 -8.74 9.47
N THR A 234 9.01 -10.01 9.74
CA THR A 234 9.25 -11.12 8.81
C THR A 234 7.99 -11.38 7.99
N MET A 235 8.08 -12.16 6.91
CA MET A 235 6.87 -12.58 6.18
C MET A 235 5.90 -13.34 7.11
N ALA A 236 6.41 -14.12 8.07
CA ALA A 236 5.59 -14.77 9.09
C ALA A 236 4.87 -13.78 10.00
N HIS A 237 5.55 -12.72 10.47
CA HIS A 237 4.92 -11.67 11.27
C HIS A 237 3.76 -11.01 10.50
N VAL A 238 4.00 -10.63 9.24
CA VAL A 238 2.97 -10.03 8.37
C VAL A 238 1.79 -10.98 8.17
N ALA A 239 2.04 -12.27 7.91
CA ALA A 239 0.98 -13.27 7.75
C ALA A 239 0.15 -13.47 9.03
N ALA A 240 0.80 -13.52 10.19
CA ALA A 240 0.12 -13.65 11.48
C ALA A 240 -0.77 -12.44 11.78
N ALA A 241 -0.26 -11.22 11.53
CA ALA A 241 -1.04 -10.00 11.72
C ALA A 241 -2.22 -9.90 10.75
N ALA A 242 -2.02 -10.28 9.49
CA ALA A 242 -3.09 -10.32 8.52
C ALA A 242 -4.18 -11.35 8.88
N LEU A 243 -3.80 -12.50 9.44
CA LEU A 243 -4.77 -13.46 10.01
C LEU A 243 -5.53 -12.89 11.20
N ALA A 244 -4.88 -12.13 12.07
CA ALA A 244 -5.56 -11.45 13.17
C ALA A 244 -6.64 -10.48 12.65
N ILE A 245 -6.36 -9.74 11.57
CA ILE A 245 -7.34 -8.88 10.90
C ILE A 245 -8.51 -9.71 10.36
N VAL A 246 -8.24 -10.84 9.68
CA VAL A 246 -9.30 -11.72 9.16
C VAL A 246 -10.19 -12.26 10.29
N LEU A 247 -9.60 -12.64 11.42
CA LEU A 247 -10.36 -13.11 12.60
C LEU A 247 -11.20 -12.00 13.23
N ASP A 248 -10.70 -10.77 13.29
CA ASP A 248 -11.45 -9.61 13.80
C ASP A 248 -12.66 -9.28 12.90
N ILE A 249 -12.47 -9.37 11.59
CA ILE A 249 -13.56 -9.25 10.62
C ILE A 249 -14.58 -10.37 10.80
N ALA A 250 -14.14 -11.62 10.99
CA ALA A 250 -15.03 -12.75 11.23
C ALA A 250 -15.93 -12.51 12.45
N ARG A 251 -15.34 -12.09 13.58
CA ARG A 251 -16.07 -11.76 14.80
C ARG A 251 -17.08 -10.63 14.59
N SER A 252 -16.68 -9.60 13.85
CA SER A 252 -17.56 -8.47 13.53
C SER A 252 -18.77 -8.93 12.69
N LEU A 253 -18.57 -9.80 11.69
CA LEU A 253 -19.64 -10.34 10.85
C LEU A 253 -20.59 -11.27 11.61
N ASP A 254 -20.07 -12.11 12.51
CA ASP A 254 -20.86 -12.99 13.37
C ASP A 254 -21.80 -12.18 14.29
N SER A 255 -21.34 -11.02 14.77
CA SER A 255 -22.18 -10.14 15.60
C SER A 255 -23.38 -9.57 14.82
N VAL A 256 -23.19 -9.22 13.54
CA VAL A 256 -24.25 -8.65 12.69
C VAL A 256 -25.24 -9.72 12.21
N THR A 257 -24.78 -10.94 11.92
CA THR A 257 -25.68 -12.02 11.47
C THR A 257 -26.65 -12.47 12.56
N SER A 258 -26.30 -12.30 13.84
CA SER A 258 -27.21 -12.58 14.96
C SER A 258 -28.43 -11.66 15.03
N VAL A 259 -28.40 -10.51 14.34
CA VAL A 259 -29.43 -9.46 14.39
C VAL A 259 -30.50 -9.61 13.29
N GLY A 260 -30.42 -10.64 12.43
CA GLY A 260 -31.53 -11.02 11.54
C GLY A 260 -31.73 -10.14 10.30
N THR A 261 -30.71 -9.41 9.83
CA THR A 261 -30.79 -8.66 8.57
C THR A 261 -30.65 -9.57 7.35
N GLU A 262 -31.76 -9.97 6.74
CA GLU A 262 -31.83 -10.88 5.57
C GLU A 262 -31.31 -10.28 4.24
N ASN A 263 -30.99 -8.99 4.19
CA ASN A 263 -30.82 -8.28 2.91
C ASN A 263 -29.48 -8.48 2.18
N ASN A 264 -28.53 -9.29 2.69
CA ASN A 264 -27.19 -9.40 2.10
C ASN A 264 -26.59 -10.82 2.14
N VAL A 265 -27.41 -11.87 2.00
CA VAL A 265 -26.95 -13.27 2.06
C VAL A 265 -25.83 -13.57 1.06
N ASP A 266 -26.01 -13.19 -0.22
CA ASP A 266 -25.03 -13.42 -1.29
C ASP A 266 -23.69 -12.74 -1.02
N LEU A 267 -23.72 -11.51 -0.47
CA LEU A 267 -22.52 -10.75 -0.16
C LEU A 267 -21.79 -11.36 1.03
N HIS A 268 -22.53 -11.80 2.04
CA HIS A 268 -21.99 -12.44 3.22
C HIS A 268 -21.28 -13.77 2.89
N ASP A 269 -21.86 -14.56 1.98
CA ASP A 269 -21.25 -15.79 1.49
C ASP A 269 -20.00 -15.52 0.63
N LEU A 270 -20.02 -14.49 -0.22
CA LEU A 270 -18.84 -14.06 -0.95
C LEU A 270 -17.69 -13.67 0.01
N VAL A 271 -17.99 -12.89 1.04
CA VAL A 271 -16.98 -12.48 2.04
C VAL A 271 -16.42 -13.68 2.78
N LYS A 272 -17.27 -14.65 3.18
CA LYS A 272 -16.81 -15.89 3.82
C LYS A 272 -15.88 -16.70 2.92
N VAL A 273 -16.19 -16.81 1.63
CA VAL A 273 -15.33 -17.52 0.66
C VAL A 273 -13.97 -16.84 0.55
N GLU A 274 -13.94 -15.52 0.33
CA GLU A 274 -12.68 -14.78 0.24
C GLU A 274 -11.88 -14.81 1.55
N MET A 275 -12.54 -14.72 2.71
CA MET A 275 -11.87 -14.85 4.01
C MET A 275 -11.17 -16.20 4.18
N LYS A 276 -11.81 -17.31 3.76
CA LYS A 276 -11.21 -18.65 3.82
C LYS A 276 -9.99 -18.76 2.92
N GLU A 277 -10.08 -18.23 1.70
CA GLU A 277 -8.95 -18.25 0.76
C GLU A 277 -7.77 -17.41 1.27
N VAL A 278 -8.05 -16.19 1.74
CA VAL A 278 -7.04 -15.31 2.35
C VAL A 278 -6.39 -15.98 3.57
N ALA A 279 -7.18 -16.58 4.46
CA ALA A 279 -6.67 -17.27 5.62
C ALA A 279 -5.82 -18.50 5.25
N SER A 280 -6.19 -19.23 4.20
CA SER A 280 -5.42 -20.37 3.68
C SER A 280 -4.03 -19.95 3.19
N LEU A 281 -3.95 -18.84 2.45
CA LEU A 281 -2.69 -18.28 1.95
C LEU A 281 -1.77 -17.86 3.11
N PHE A 282 -2.27 -17.11 4.09
CA PHE A 282 -1.46 -16.70 5.24
C PHE A 282 -1.06 -17.90 6.12
N THR A 283 -1.95 -18.88 6.30
CA THR A 283 -1.62 -20.12 7.02
C THR A 283 -0.49 -20.89 6.31
N SER A 284 -0.47 -20.87 4.98
CA SER A 284 0.61 -21.48 4.19
C SER A 284 1.95 -20.79 4.43
N VAL A 285 1.97 -19.45 4.49
CA VAL A 285 3.18 -18.68 4.87
C VAL A 285 3.66 -19.07 6.26
N LEU A 286 2.77 -19.18 7.25
CA LEU A 286 3.13 -19.57 8.62
C LEU A 286 3.65 -21.02 8.71
N LYS A 287 3.10 -21.94 7.92
CA LYS A 287 3.60 -23.32 7.82
C LYS A 287 5.01 -23.36 7.25
N LEU A 288 5.27 -22.59 6.19
CA LEU A 288 6.61 -22.48 5.59
C LEU A 288 7.61 -21.87 6.58
N ALA A 289 7.21 -20.84 7.32
CA ALA A 289 8.03 -20.24 8.38
C ALA A 289 8.32 -21.23 9.53
N THR A 290 7.34 -22.05 9.92
CA THR A 290 7.52 -23.09 10.95
C THR A 290 8.50 -24.18 10.49
N TYR A 291 8.42 -24.55 9.21
CA TYR A 291 9.36 -25.49 8.60
C TYR A 291 10.79 -24.93 8.58
N GLU A 292 10.97 -23.65 8.23
CA GLU A 292 12.27 -22.98 8.30
C GLU A 292 12.79 -22.87 9.74
N ALA A 293 11.92 -22.57 10.70
CA ALA A 293 12.29 -22.47 12.12
C ALA A 293 12.78 -23.79 12.73
N THR A 294 12.26 -24.93 12.26
CA THR A 294 12.57 -26.26 12.81
C THR A 294 13.76 -26.93 12.12
N ASN A 295 14.08 -26.56 10.88
CA ASN A 295 15.20 -27.11 10.12
C ASN A 295 16.48 -26.25 10.21
N VAL A 296 16.97 -26.02 11.43
CA VAL A 296 18.08 -25.10 11.76
C VAL A 296 19.45 -25.52 11.17
N GLY A 297 19.54 -26.59 10.37
CA GLY A 297 20.80 -27.08 9.79
C GLY A 297 20.74 -27.55 8.33
N GLY A 298 19.62 -27.35 7.62
CA GLY A 298 19.53 -27.62 6.18
C GLY A 298 19.87 -26.38 5.36
N ASP A 299 20.31 -26.56 4.11
CA ASP A 299 20.42 -25.46 3.15
C ASP A 299 19.15 -24.60 3.22
N LYS A 300 19.32 -23.29 3.41
CA LYS A 300 18.19 -22.35 3.38
C LYS A 300 17.51 -22.49 2.04
N ASP A 301 16.37 -23.17 2.04
CA ASP A 301 15.64 -23.44 0.81
C ASP A 301 15.01 -22.12 0.34
N ASP A 302 15.73 -21.40 -0.52
CA ASP A 302 15.29 -20.18 -1.21
C ASP A 302 13.90 -20.36 -1.86
N ASN A 303 13.49 -21.61 -2.14
CA ASN A 303 12.16 -21.92 -2.65
C ASN A 303 11.04 -21.64 -1.64
N ASN A 304 11.26 -21.88 -0.35
CA ASN A 304 10.25 -21.61 0.69
C ASN A 304 10.01 -20.11 0.84
N ALA A 305 11.08 -19.31 0.84
CA ALA A 305 10.96 -17.85 0.88
C ALA A 305 10.23 -17.30 -0.36
N LYS A 306 10.55 -17.81 -1.56
CA LYS A 306 9.86 -17.43 -2.82
C LYS A 306 8.40 -17.85 -2.83
N LEU A 307 8.09 -19.05 -2.32
CA LEU A 307 6.72 -19.56 -2.25
C LEU A 307 5.89 -18.75 -1.24
N ALA A 308 6.46 -18.45 -0.07
CA ALA A 308 5.83 -17.59 0.93
C ALA A 308 5.58 -16.17 0.39
N GLN A 309 6.56 -15.59 -0.31
CA GLN A 309 6.40 -14.32 -1.00
C GLN A 309 5.21 -14.38 -1.97
N ARG A 310 5.12 -15.43 -2.81
CA ARG A 310 4.01 -15.60 -3.74
C ARG A 310 2.66 -15.65 -3.03
N HIS A 311 2.55 -16.43 -1.95
CA HIS A 311 1.33 -16.49 -1.15
C HIS A 311 0.93 -15.13 -0.56
N LEU A 312 1.90 -14.33 -0.10
CA LEU A 312 1.62 -12.96 0.36
C LEU A 312 1.12 -12.07 -0.78
N LEU A 313 1.78 -12.10 -1.94
CA LEU A 313 1.39 -11.30 -3.10
C LEU A 313 0.00 -11.64 -3.61
N ASP A 314 -0.40 -12.91 -3.53
CA ASP A 314 -1.75 -13.37 -3.89
C ASP A 314 -2.80 -12.98 -2.83
N ALA A 315 -2.41 -12.93 -1.54
CA ALA A 315 -3.32 -12.65 -0.43
C ALA A 315 -3.63 -11.15 -0.25
N ILE A 316 -2.65 -10.27 -0.46
CA ILE A 316 -2.76 -8.83 -0.16
C ILE A 316 -3.90 -8.13 -0.93
N PRO A 317 -4.08 -8.33 -2.25
CA PRO A 317 -5.21 -7.74 -2.95
C PRO A 317 -6.57 -8.25 -2.46
N ARG A 318 -6.63 -9.51 -2.00
CA ARG A 318 -7.87 -10.16 -1.54
C ARG A 318 -8.29 -9.71 -0.15
N ILE A 319 -7.35 -9.53 0.79
CA ILE A 319 -7.68 -9.04 2.13
C ILE A 319 -8.23 -7.61 2.10
N SER A 320 -7.77 -6.75 1.18
CA SER A 320 -8.39 -5.42 1.01
C SER A 320 -9.86 -5.53 0.63
N LEU A 321 -10.18 -6.41 -0.31
CA LEU A 321 -11.57 -6.69 -0.71
C LEU A 321 -12.40 -7.18 0.49
N VAL A 322 -11.87 -8.11 1.29
CA VAL A 322 -12.55 -8.62 2.49
C VAL A 322 -12.86 -7.49 3.48
N ILE A 323 -11.92 -6.56 3.71
CA ILE A 323 -12.13 -5.40 4.59
C ILE A 323 -13.23 -4.48 4.05
N GLU A 324 -13.21 -4.21 2.74
CA GLU A 324 -14.19 -3.33 2.10
C GLU A 324 -15.60 -3.91 2.16
N LEU A 325 -15.74 -5.19 1.78
CA LEU A 325 -17.03 -5.87 1.78
C LEU A 325 -17.58 -6.07 3.20
N SER A 326 -16.71 -6.36 4.18
CA SER A 326 -17.15 -6.46 5.59
C SER A 326 -17.57 -5.11 6.17
N SER A 327 -16.91 -4.02 5.78
CA SER A 327 -17.32 -2.65 6.18
C SER A 327 -18.71 -2.31 5.61
N LEU A 328 -19.01 -2.73 4.37
CA LEU A 328 -20.34 -2.60 3.79
C LEU A 328 -21.39 -3.39 4.60
N ILE A 329 -21.12 -4.65 4.93
CA ILE A 329 -22.07 -5.50 5.68
C ILE A 329 -22.34 -4.94 7.08
N THR A 330 -21.30 -4.46 7.76
CA THR A 330 -21.39 -3.96 9.14
C THR A 330 -21.92 -2.54 9.25
N ASN A 331 -22.14 -1.85 8.11
CA ASN A 331 -22.43 -0.41 8.05
C ASN A 331 -21.44 0.45 8.86
N MET A 332 -20.23 -0.06 9.09
CA MET A 332 -19.20 0.66 9.82
C MET A 332 -18.55 1.66 8.86
N PRO A 333 -18.47 2.95 9.24
CA PRO A 333 -17.70 3.91 8.47
C PRO A 333 -16.27 3.39 8.25
N LEU A 334 -15.78 3.44 7.00
CA LEU A 334 -14.38 3.12 6.70
C LEU A 334 -13.39 3.96 7.53
N THR A 335 -13.82 5.15 7.97
CA THR A 335 -13.07 6.06 8.83
C THR A 335 -12.88 5.52 10.26
N THR A 336 -13.87 4.80 10.79
CA THR A 336 -13.78 4.12 12.09
C THR A 336 -13.10 2.76 12.01
N ALA A 337 -13.13 2.12 10.84
CA ALA A 337 -12.43 0.86 10.61
C ALA A 337 -10.90 1.05 10.59
N GLY A 338 -10.40 2.24 10.25
CA GLY A 338 -8.96 2.50 10.08
C GLY A 338 -8.43 1.94 8.75
N THR A 339 -7.26 2.43 8.33
CA THR A 339 -6.66 2.00 7.06
C THR A 339 -6.06 0.60 7.18
N LEU A 340 -5.97 -0.14 6.08
CA LEU A 340 -5.39 -1.49 6.09
C LEU A 340 -3.93 -1.51 6.62
N PRO A 341 -3.04 -0.58 6.21
CA PRO A 341 -1.74 -0.43 6.85
C PRO A 341 -1.81 -0.17 8.37
N GLN A 342 -2.77 0.66 8.81
CA GLN A 342 -2.97 0.94 10.24
C GLN A 342 -3.44 -0.30 11.02
N LYS A 343 -4.37 -1.08 10.45
CA LYS A 343 -4.81 -2.35 11.05
C LYS A 343 -3.65 -3.34 11.18
N LEU A 344 -2.84 -3.47 10.13
CA LEU A 344 -1.69 -4.36 10.12
C LEU A 344 -0.70 -3.98 11.22
N ALA A 345 -0.43 -2.68 11.37
CA ALA A 345 0.45 -2.21 12.43
C ALA A 345 -0.16 -2.39 13.83
N ASN A 346 -1.45 -2.11 14.02
CA ASN A 346 -2.12 -2.38 15.30
C ASN A 346 -2.02 -3.86 15.69
N SER A 347 -2.09 -4.77 14.71
CA SER A 347 -1.95 -6.21 14.95
C SER A 347 -0.51 -6.65 15.22
N LEU A 348 0.50 -5.92 14.75
CA LEU A 348 1.91 -6.25 14.95
C LEU A 348 2.52 -5.57 16.20
N LEU A 349 1.92 -4.46 16.66
CA LEU A 349 2.37 -3.66 17.81
C LEU A 349 2.63 -4.50 19.08
N PRO A 350 1.69 -5.36 19.52
CA PRO A 350 1.86 -6.12 20.76
C PRO A 350 3.08 -7.05 20.72
N THR A 351 3.45 -7.51 19.53
CA THR A 351 4.52 -8.50 19.33
C THR A 351 5.90 -7.86 19.34
N HIS A 352 6.05 -6.67 18.77
CA HIS A 352 7.37 -6.05 18.60
C HIS A 352 7.64 -4.93 19.60
N PHE A 353 6.62 -4.23 20.10
CA PHE A 353 6.81 -3.04 20.92
C PHE A 353 5.69 -2.82 21.95
N PRO A 354 5.71 -3.56 23.08
CA PRO A 354 4.73 -3.33 24.15
C PRO A 354 4.86 -1.96 24.83
N GLN A 355 5.90 -1.16 24.51
CA GLN A 355 6.17 0.15 25.12
C GLN A 355 6.32 1.32 24.13
N CYS A 356 6.18 1.12 22.81
CA CYS A 356 6.38 2.22 21.84
C CYS A 356 5.07 2.88 21.41
N HIS A 357 5.17 4.16 21.03
CA HIS A 357 4.08 4.89 20.38
C HIS A 357 3.72 4.27 19.02
N LEU A 358 2.42 4.12 18.76
CA LEU A 358 1.85 3.54 17.53
C LEU A 358 2.49 4.11 16.27
N ILE A 359 2.77 5.40 16.24
CA ILE A 359 3.29 6.13 15.07
C ILE A 359 4.73 5.75 14.74
N THR A 360 5.58 5.60 15.76
CA THR A 360 6.97 5.15 15.60
C THR A 360 7.01 3.74 15.03
N PHE A 361 6.13 2.87 15.50
CA PHE A 361 6.02 1.50 14.98
C PHE A 361 5.47 1.45 13.56
N LEU A 362 4.46 2.27 13.30
CA LEU A 362 3.87 2.45 11.98
C LEU A 362 4.92 2.98 10.99
N ALA A 363 5.79 3.89 11.41
CA ALA A 363 6.94 4.31 10.62
C ALA A 363 7.87 3.11 10.36
N ASP A 364 8.31 2.37 11.37
CA ASP A 364 9.22 1.22 11.17
C ASP A 364 8.66 0.12 10.22
N LEU A 365 7.33 -0.08 10.20
CA LEU A 365 6.66 -1.01 9.28
C LEU A 365 6.55 -0.51 7.84
N LEU A 366 6.32 0.80 7.67
CA LEU A 366 6.20 1.42 6.35
C LEU A 366 7.57 1.83 5.79
N PHE A 367 8.62 1.80 6.61
CA PHE A 367 9.87 2.49 6.34
C PHE A 367 11.11 1.62 6.56
N PRO A 368 11.66 1.05 5.47
CA PRO A 368 13.06 0.65 5.42
C PRO A 368 14.02 1.80 5.00
N VAL A 369 13.51 2.98 4.60
CA VAL A 369 14.18 3.82 3.57
C VAL A 369 14.47 5.28 3.97
N CYS A 370 13.96 5.88 5.04
CA CYS A 370 14.38 7.27 5.39
C CYS A 370 14.59 7.57 6.89
N ALA A 371 15.13 6.62 7.65
CA ALA A 371 15.66 6.97 8.98
C ALA A 371 17.02 7.66 8.82
N THR A 372 17.07 8.96 9.15
CA THR A 372 18.32 9.74 9.31
C THR A 372 18.87 9.59 10.71
#